data_AF-A0A7X6HYX8-F1
#
_entry.id   AF-A0A7X6HYX8-F1
#
_cell.length_a   1.000
_cell.length_b   1.000
_cell.length_c   1.000
_cell.angle_alpha   90.00
_cell.angle_beta   90.00
_cell.angle_gamma   90.00
#
_symmetry.space_group_name_H-M   'P 1'
#
loop_
_entity.id
_entity.type
_entity.pdbx_description
1 polymer ?
#
loop_
_entity_poly.entity_id
_entity_poly.type
_entity_poly.pdbx_seq_one_letter_code
_entity_poly.pdbx_strand_id
1 'polypeptide(L)'
;MGHGDHGGADLPPFSYGRAFEISPDPVFLIGCLAVLALYLWGVARLVSRGDRWQAGRTASFVLGIASVLLVTCTALNDYGMVLFSVHMTQHMVISMLSPILLLLGAPVTLALRALPAAPRGRTGPRELLRSFLHSGYVRVISSPLFTIPMFIASLYGLYFTPLFDFLMESAAGHLAMMLHFLAIGLVFFWPIMGVDPGPHRPGHVMRMLELFATMPFHAFFGIALMMGTSPMIATYADPPASLGVDPLADQTAAGGIAWAFSEIPTVIVLIALVIQWHASEQRRARRSDRAADRNGDRELEAYNAYLASLRTGPSTAGRPRADLPGTDRARPLGQRAEQRGAGHLG
;
A
#
# COMPACT_ATOMS: atom_id res chain seq x y z
N MET A 1 -12.41 -17.79 35.96
CA MET A 1 -12.33 -16.56 35.15
C MET A 1 -11.33 -15.65 35.85
N GLY A 2 -10.05 -15.77 35.52
CA GLY A 2 -8.99 -14.90 36.02
C GLY A 2 -8.57 -14.00 34.87
N HIS A 3 -8.81 -12.70 34.99
CA HIS A 3 -8.23 -11.72 34.10
C HIS A 3 -6.74 -11.65 34.41
N GLY A 4 -5.90 -12.00 33.44
CA GLY A 4 -4.45 -12.02 33.57
C GLY A 4 -3.92 -10.62 33.83
N ASP A 5 -3.58 -10.38 35.08
CA ASP A 5 -2.72 -9.30 35.54
C ASP A 5 -1.29 -9.60 35.04
N HIS A 6 -0.99 -9.19 33.80
CA HIS A 6 0.36 -9.26 33.22
C HIS A 6 1.05 -7.88 33.23
N GLY A 7 0.50 -6.91 33.96
CA GLY A 7 1.06 -5.57 34.06
C GLY A 7 1.98 -5.42 35.27
N GLY A 8 3.28 -5.68 35.09
CA GLY A 8 4.31 -5.05 35.93
C GLY A 8 5.00 -5.89 37.01
N ALA A 9 4.78 -7.21 37.08
CA ALA A 9 5.51 -8.06 38.03
C ALA A 9 6.81 -8.63 37.41
N ASP A 10 7.96 -8.08 37.81
CA ASP A 10 9.33 -8.62 37.65
C ASP A 10 9.55 -9.56 36.45
N LEU A 11 9.57 -8.99 35.24
CA LEU A 11 10.07 -9.76 34.09
C LEU A 11 11.55 -10.07 34.31
N PRO A 12 11.99 -11.31 34.04
CA PRO A 12 13.39 -11.64 34.22
C PRO A 12 14.23 -10.97 33.11
N PRO A 13 15.56 -10.86 33.26
CA PRO A 13 16.40 -10.19 32.27
C PRO A 13 16.14 -10.66 30.84
N PHE A 14 16.11 -9.71 29.90
CA PHE A 14 15.85 -10.00 28.50
C PHE A 14 16.88 -10.97 27.93
N SER A 15 16.40 -11.97 27.20
CA SER A 15 17.25 -12.88 26.41
C SER A 15 16.47 -13.36 25.19
N TYR A 16 17.16 -13.71 24.11
CA TYR A 16 16.51 -14.19 22.90
C TYR A 16 15.65 -15.44 23.13
N GLY A 17 16.07 -16.35 24.02
CA GLY A 17 15.29 -17.54 24.36
C GLY A 17 13.95 -17.18 25.01
N ARG A 18 13.97 -16.22 25.95
CA ARG A 18 12.77 -15.73 26.64
C ARG A 18 11.86 -14.93 25.73
N ALA A 19 12.44 -14.11 24.85
CA ALA A 19 11.67 -13.30 23.91
C ALA A 19 10.69 -14.13 23.06
N PHE A 20 11.03 -15.38 22.76
CA PHE A 20 10.19 -16.30 21.98
C PHE A 20 9.31 -17.23 22.81
N GLU A 21 9.26 -17.07 24.14
CA GLU A 21 8.30 -17.78 24.97
C GLU A 21 6.86 -17.41 24.57
N ILE A 22 5.96 -18.37 24.63
CA ILE A 22 4.59 -18.20 24.14
C ILE A 22 3.80 -17.36 25.15
N SER A 23 3.38 -16.17 24.74
CA SER A 23 2.53 -15.25 25.51
C SER A 23 1.48 -14.65 24.56
N PRO A 24 0.38 -15.38 24.31
CA PRO A 24 -0.53 -15.05 23.22
C PRO A 24 -1.48 -13.91 23.60
N ASP A 25 -1.43 -12.80 22.85
CA ASP A 25 -2.55 -11.87 22.80
C ASP A 25 -3.77 -12.56 22.14
N PRO A 26 -4.89 -12.75 22.85
CA PRO A 26 -6.02 -13.52 22.33
C PRO A 26 -6.66 -12.90 21.07
N VAL A 27 -6.67 -11.56 20.98
CA VAL A 27 -7.29 -10.85 19.87
C VAL A 27 -6.47 -11.04 18.59
N PHE A 28 -5.15 -10.85 18.68
CA PHE A 28 -4.26 -11.12 17.55
C PHE A 28 -4.24 -12.59 17.17
N LEU A 29 -4.16 -13.51 18.14
CA LEU A 29 -4.14 -14.94 17.86
C LEU A 29 -5.39 -15.37 17.08
N ILE A 30 -6.58 -15.05 17.61
CA ILE A 30 -7.84 -15.43 16.97
C ILE A 30 -8.00 -14.73 15.61
N GLY A 31 -7.68 -13.43 15.53
CA GLY A 31 -7.76 -12.65 14.29
C GLY A 31 -6.85 -13.20 13.19
N CYS A 32 -5.58 -13.46 13.52
CA CYS A 32 -4.60 -14.04 12.61
C CYS A 32 -5.01 -15.44 12.12
N LEU A 33 -5.46 -16.32 13.02
CA LEU A 33 -5.92 -17.66 12.65
C LEU A 33 -7.17 -17.60 11.76
N ALA A 34 -8.12 -16.71 12.06
CA ALA A 34 -9.31 -16.52 11.24
C ALA A 34 -8.95 -16.02 9.83
N VAL A 35 -8.10 -14.99 9.73
CA VAL A 35 -7.64 -14.45 8.45
C VAL A 35 -6.84 -15.49 7.66
N LEU A 36 -5.97 -16.25 8.32
CA LEU A 36 -5.21 -17.33 7.70
C LEU A 36 -6.11 -18.45 7.18
N ALA A 37 -7.09 -18.89 7.98
CA ALA A 37 -8.04 -19.91 7.58
C ALA A 37 -8.87 -19.46 6.36
N LEU A 38 -9.35 -18.21 6.35
CA LEU A 38 -10.07 -17.63 5.21
C LEU A 38 -9.20 -17.57 3.95
N TYR A 39 -7.93 -17.18 4.09
CA TYR A 39 -6.98 -17.14 2.98
C TYR A 39 -6.74 -18.56 2.42
N LEU A 40 -6.40 -19.53 3.26
CA LEU A 40 -6.15 -20.91 2.83
C LEU A 40 -7.39 -21.57 2.24
N TRP A 41 -8.57 -21.30 2.79
CA TRP A 41 -9.84 -21.70 2.19
C TRP A 41 -10.02 -21.12 0.79
N GLY A 42 -9.70 -19.83 0.60
CA GLY A 42 -9.73 -19.17 -0.71
C GLY A 42 -8.79 -19.83 -1.72
N VAL A 43 -7.57 -20.18 -1.30
CA VAL A 43 -6.59 -20.91 -2.12
C VAL A 43 -7.10 -22.29 -2.48
N ALA A 44 -7.56 -23.08 -1.49
CA ALA A 44 -8.07 -24.43 -1.71
C ALA A 44 -9.25 -24.45 -2.68
N ARG A 45 -10.17 -23.49 -2.55
CA ARG A 45 -11.31 -23.32 -3.46
C ARG A 45 -10.90 -22.97 -4.89
N LEU A 46 -9.84 -22.20 -5.08
CA LEU A 46 -9.30 -21.88 -6.41
C LEU A 46 -8.68 -23.12 -7.04
N VAL A 47 -7.80 -23.78 -6.30
CA VAL A 47 -7.09 -24.98 -6.77
C VAL A 47 -8.07 -26.11 -7.09
N SER A 48 -9.10 -26.30 -6.27
CA SER A 48 -10.14 -27.31 -6.52
C SER A 48 -10.97 -27.04 -7.77
N ARG A 49 -11.00 -25.80 -8.26
CA ARG A 49 -11.64 -25.42 -9.54
C ARG A 49 -10.72 -25.60 -10.76
N GLY A 50 -9.46 -25.98 -10.54
CA GLY A 50 -8.43 -26.08 -11.58
C GLY A 50 -7.69 -24.76 -11.84
N ASP A 51 -7.96 -23.70 -11.08
CA ASP A 51 -7.24 -22.44 -11.21
C ASP A 51 -5.83 -22.55 -10.62
N ARG A 52 -4.86 -21.92 -11.29
CA ARG A 52 -3.50 -21.80 -10.76
C ARG A 52 -3.40 -20.63 -9.77
N TRP A 53 -2.79 -20.90 -8.61
CA TRP A 53 -2.36 -19.91 -7.63
C TRP A 53 -0.86 -20.06 -7.36
N GLN A 54 -0.15 -18.94 -7.26
CA GLN A 54 1.31 -18.95 -7.10
C GLN A 54 1.67 -19.30 -5.65
N ALA A 55 2.42 -20.39 -5.43
CA ALA A 55 2.84 -20.82 -4.08
C ALA A 55 3.60 -19.74 -3.30
N GLY A 56 4.38 -18.91 -4.01
CA GLY A 56 5.09 -17.77 -3.41
C GLY A 56 4.14 -16.76 -2.73
N ARG A 57 2.94 -16.54 -3.26
CA ARG A 57 1.94 -15.67 -2.62
C ARG A 57 1.45 -16.26 -1.31
N THR A 58 1.14 -17.55 -1.30
CA THR A 58 0.73 -18.25 -0.08
C THR A 58 1.85 -18.24 0.96
N ALA A 59 3.09 -18.51 0.55
CA ALA A 59 4.25 -18.47 1.45
C ALA A 59 4.44 -17.07 2.06
N SER A 60 4.43 -16.00 1.25
CA SER A 60 4.52 -14.63 1.76
C SER A 60 3.39 -14.28 2.72
N PHE A 61 2.15 -14.70 2.43
CA PHE A 61 1.01 -14.44 3.31
C PHE A 61 1.15 -15.16 4.65
N VAL A 62 1.52 -16.44 4.63
CA VAL A 62 1.76 -17.23 5.84
C VAL A 62 2.89 -16.63 6.67
N LEU A 63 3.99 -16.21 6.02
CA LEU A 63 5.09 -15.52 6.70
C LEU A 63 4.66 -14.17 7.29
N GLY A 64 3.78 -13.43 6.62
CA GLY A 64 3.22 -12.19 7.15
C GLY A 64 2.32 -12.40 8.35
N ILE A 65 1.50 -13.47 8.37
CA ILE A 65 0.73 -13.85 9.56
C ILE A 65 1.66 -14.30 10.68
N ALA A 66 2.69 -15.10 10.35
CA ALA A 66 3.67 -15.55 11.32
C ALA A 66 4.45 -14.38 11.93
N SER A 67 4.79 -13.34 11.16
CA SER A 67 5.49 -12.16 11.70
C SER A 67 4.61 -11.32 12.61
N VAL A 68 3.30 -11.22 12.36
CA VAL A 68 2.36 -10.58 13.30
C VAL A 68 2.29 -11.41 14.60
N LEU A 69 2.05 -12.72 14.50
CA LEU A 69 1.99 -13.61 15.66
C LEU A 69 3.30 -13.62 16.44
N LEU A 70 4.44 -13.50 15.77
CA LEU A 70 5.75 -13.44 16.42
C LEU A 70 5.83 -12.27 17.39
N VAL A 71 5.36 -11.09 17.01
CA VAL A 71 5.50 -9.89 17.84
C VAL A 71 4.34 -9.68 18.81
N THR A 72 3.19 -10.33 18.60
CA THR A 72 2.00 -10.17 19.46
C THR A 72 1.68 -11.38 20.34
N CYS A 73 2.21 -12.56 20.00
CA CYS A 73 1.91 -13.81 20.69
C CYS A 73 3.13 -14.49 21.34
N THR A 74 4.24 -13.75 21.46
CA THR A 74 5.41 -14.15 22.23
C THR A 74 5.68 -13.15 23.34
N ALA A 75 6.57 -13.48 24.27
CA ALA A 75 7.00 -12.58 25.34
C ALA A 75 7.62 -11.27 24.82
N LEU A 76 7.95 -11.15 23.52
CA LEU A 76 8.22 -9.83 22.91
C LEU A 76 7.11 -8.83 23.20
N ASN A 77 5.85 -9.27 23.27
CA ASN A 77 4.71 -8.43 23.64
C ASN A 77 4.78 -7.93 25.08
N ASP A 78 5.22 -8.78 26.00
CA ASP A 78 5.32 -8.44 27.42
C ASP A 78 6.55 -7.56 27.68
N TYR A 79 7.70 -7.91 27.10
CA TYR A 79 8.91 -7.08 27.16
C TYR A 79 8.71 -5.73 26.47
N GLY A 80 7.92 -5.69 25.40
CA GLY A 80 7.54 -4.45 24.72
C GLY A 80 6.73 -3.49 25.56
N MET A 81 6.12 -3.94 26.67
CA MET A 81 5.43 -3.03 27.59
C MET A 81 6.39 -2.27 28.51
N VAL A 82 7.66 -2.73 28.62
CA VAL A 82 8.62 -2.21 29.61
C VAL A 82 9.99 -1.84 29.03
N LEU A 83 10.31 -2.30 27.81
CA LEU A 83 11.54 -1.97 27.08
C LEU A 83 11.18 -1.27 25.78
N PHE A 84 11.66 -0.05 25.62
CA PHE A 84 11.40 0.77 24.46
C PHE A 84 12.06 0.20 23.19
N SER A 85 13.26 -0.37 23.30
CA SER A 85 13.93 -1.02 22.15
C SER A 85 13.15 -2.23 21.62
N VAL A 86 12.57 -3.03 22.53
CA VAL A 86 11.73 -4.18 22.17
C VAL A 86 10.43 -3.69 21.54
N HIS A 87 9.77 -2.71 22.16
CA HIS A 87 8.59 -2.06 21.57
C HIS A 87 8.86 -1.54 20.16
N MET A 88 9.96 -0.83 19.97
CA MET A 88 10.33 -0.27 18.67
C MET A 88 10.56 -1.38 17.64
N THR A 89 11.16 -2.50 18.04
CA THR A 89 11.30 -3.68 17.17
C THR A 89 9.93 -4.23 16.76
N GLN A 90 9.00 -4.39 17.71
CA GLN A 90 7.64 -4.85 17.40
C GLN A 90 6.91 -3.89 16.48
N HIS A 91 6.99 -2.58 16.77
CA HIS A 91 6.43 -1.51 15.95
C HIS A 91 6.96 -1.58 14.51
N MET A 92 8.28 -1.73 14.32
CA MET A 92 8.90 -1.84 12.99
C MET A 92 8.43 -3.10 12.24
N VAL A 93 8.35 -4.25 12.92
CA VAL A 93 7.89 -5.51 12.30
C VAL A 93 6.42 -5.44 11.92
N ILE A 94 5.55 -4.89 12.77
CA ILE A 94 4.10 -4.87 12.53
C ILE A 94 3.67 -3.76 11.55
N SER A 95 4.39 -2.64 11.50
CA SER A 95 4.07 -1.51 10.61
C SER A 95 4.75 -1.57 9.24
N MET A 96 5.88 -2.28 9.11
CA MET A 96 6.62 -2.37 7.84
C MET A 96 6.70 -3.78 7.29
N LEU A 97 7.34 -4.70 8.02
CA LEU A 97 7.62 -6.04 7.51
C LEU A 97 6.34 -6.86 7.25
N SER A 98 5.46 -6.92 8.25
CA SER A 98 4.24 -7.74 8.20
C SER A 98 3.29 -7.29 7.08
N PRO A 99 2.98 -5.98 6.92
CA PRO A 99 2.15 -5.51 5.81
C PRO A 99 2.70 -5.85 4.43
N ILE A 100 4.02 -5.71 4.21
CA ILE A 100 4.65 -6.07 2.93
C ILE A 100 4.43 -7.55 2.63
N LEU A 101 4.70 -8.43 3.58
CA LEU A 101 4.52 -9.88 3.44
C LEU A 101 3.05 -10.26 3.20
N LEU A 102 2.12 -9.66 3.95
CA LEU A 102 0.69 -9.88 3.79
C LEU A 102 0.19 -9.42 2.41
N LEU A 103 0.62 -8.25 1.94
CA LEU A 103 0.22 -7.69 0.65
C LEU A 103 0.81 -8.46 -0.55
N LEU A 104 2.02 -9.02 -0.41
CA LEU A 104 2.59 -9.95 -1.40
C LEU A 104 1.72 -11.20 -1.60
N GLY A 105 0.95 -11.57 -0.57
CA GLY A 105 -0.05 -12.62 -0.63
C GLY A 105 -1.23 -12.35 -1.57
N ALA A 106 -1.42 -11.12 -2.05
CA ALA A 106 -2.56 -10.70 -2.87
C ALA A 106 -3.93 -11.07 -2.28
N PRO A 107 -4.19 -10.83 -0.97
CA PRO A 107 -5.40 -11.27 -0.30
C PRO A 107 -6.69 -10.73 -0.94
N VAL A 108 -6.68 -9.47 -1.42
CA VAL A 108 -7.87 -8.88 -2.06
C VAL A 108 -8.15 -9.55 -3.41
N THR A 109 -7.10 -9.81 -4.20
CA THR A 109 -7.20 -10.55 -5.46
C THR A 109 -7.74 -11.96 -5.23
N LEU A 110 -7.24 -12.64 -4.19
CA LEU A 110 -7.70 -13.97 -3.82
C LEU A 110 -9.19 -13.94 -3.45
N ALA A 111 -9.60 -13.01 -2.58
CA ALA A 111 -10.99 -12.86 -2.17
C ALA A 111 -11.91 -12.61 -3.39
N LEU A 112 -11.52 -11.71 -4.29
CA LEU A 112 -12.29 -11.41 -5.51
C LEU A 112 -12.40 -12.59 -6.48
N ARG A 113 -11.45 -13.52 -6.49
CA ARG A 113 -11.47 -14.74 -7.32
C ARG A 113 -12.19 -15.91 -6.64
N ALA A 114 -12.05 -16.04 -5.32
CA ALA A 114 -12.63 -17.13 -4.55
C ALA A 114 -14.13 -16.93 -4.27
N LEU A 115 -14.56 -15.69 -4.00
CA LEU A 115 -15.95 -15.37 -3.68
C LEU A 115 -16.88 -15.61 -4.89
N PRO A 116 -18.06 -16.22 -4.69
CA PRO A 116 -19.02 -16.43 -5.75
C PRO A 116 -19.55 -15.09 -6.27
N ALA A 117 -19.82 -15.00 -7.57
CA ALA A 117 -20.58 -13.89 -8.13
C ALA A 117 -22.06 -14.03 -7.73
N ALA A 118 -22.69 -12.91 -7.36
CA ALA A 118 -24.11 -12.92 -7.04
C ALA A 118 -24.97 -13.15 -8.30
N PRO A 119 -26.14 -13.82 -8.16
CA PRO A 119 -27.15 -13.84 -9.20
C PRO A 119 -27.55 -12.41 -9.61
N ARG A 120 -27.92 -12.22 -10.89
CA ARG A 120 -28.35 -10.92 -11.43
C ARG A 120 -29.41 -10.27 -10.51
N GLY A 121 -29.16 -9.03 -10.08
CA GLY A 121 -30.06 -8.25 -9.23
C GLY A 121 -29.82 -8.33 -7.72
N ARG A 122 -28.84 -9.11 -7.25
CA ARG A 122 -28.45 -9.16 -5.82
C ARG A 122 -27.01 -8.67 -5.63
N THR A 123 -26.73 -8.08 -4.46
CA THR A 123 -25.38 -7.73 -4.02
C THR A 123 -24.82 -8.89 -3.18
N GLY A 124 -23.79 -9.56 -3.69
CA GLY A 124 -23.05 -10.58 -2.96
C GLY A 124 -21.79 -10.03 -2.31
N PRO A 125 -21.07 -10.87 -1.55
CA PRO A 125 -19.83 -10.45 -0.87
C PRO A 125 -18.75 -9.99 -1.86
N ARG A 126 -18.70 -10.58 -3.06
CA ARG A 126 -17.77 -10.16 -4.12
C ARG A 126 -18.11 -8.77 -4.65
N GLU A 127 -19.39 -8.50 -4.90
CA GLU A 127 -19.87 -7.21 -5.40
C GLU A 127 -19.70 -6.12 -4.35
N LEU A 128 -19.93 -6.43 -3.07
CA LEU A 128 -19.70 -5.51 -1.97
C LEU A 128 -18.22 -5.13 -1.85
N LEU A 129 -17.32 -6.12 -1.86
CA LEU A 129 -15.89 -5.87 -1.84
C LEU A 129 -15.46 -5.04 -3.05
N ARG A 130 -15.95 -5.37 -4.25
CA ARG A 130 -15.67 -4.59 -5.46
C ARG A 130 -16.17 -3.15 -5.34
N SER A 131 -17.39 -2.95 -4.83
CA SER A 131 -17.98 -1.63 -4.62
C SER A 131 -17.18 -0.80 -3.63
N PHE A 132 -16.78 -1.41 -2.50
CA PHE A 132 -15.90 -0.79 -1.51
C PHE A 132 -14.58 -0.33 -2.13
N LEU A 133 -13.90 -1.19 -2.90
CA LEU A 133 -12.64 -0.86 -3.57
C LEU A 133 -12.75 0.29 -4.60
N HIS A 134 -13.95 0.53 -5.14
CA HIS A 134 -14.20 1.61 -6.10
C HIS A 134 -14.83 2.85 -5.43
N SER A 135 -15.00 2.84 -4.11
CA SER A 135 -15.59 3.96 -3.37
C SER A 135 -14.67 5.19 -3.36
N GLY A 136 -15.27 6.37 -3.20
CA GLY A 136 -14.52 7.61 -3.02
C GLY A 136 -13.63 7.59 -1.78
N TYR A 137 -14.06 6.89 -0.72
CA TYR A 137 -13.27 6.69 0.50
C TYR A 137 -11.94 5.98 0.19
N VAL A 138 -11.98 4.80 -0.44
CA VAL A 138 -10.77 4.04 -0.80
C VAL A 138 -9.88 4.86 -1.74
N ARG A 139 -10.46 5.63 -2.65
CA ARG A 139 -9.71 6.52 -3.54
C ARG A 139 -8.89 7.58 -2.79
N VAL A 140 -9.42 8.14 -1.71
CA VAL A 140 -8.72 9.12 -0.87
C VAL A 140 -7.65 8.44 -0.03
N ILE A 141 -8.00 7.38 0.71
CA ILE A 141 -7.07 6.75 1.65
C ILE A 141 -5.91 6.03 0.96
N SER A 142 -6.07 5.64 -0.30
CA SER A 142 -5.00 5.02 -1.11
C SER A 142 -4.21 6.04 -1.94
N SER A 143 -4.44 7.35 -1.74
CA SER A 143 -3.72 8.38 -2.50
C SER A 143 -2.38 8.72 -1.84
N PRO A 144 -1.32 9.05 -2.60
CA PRO A 144 -0.02 9.45 -2.03
C PRO A 144 -0.12 10.65 -1.09
N LEU A 145 -0.98 11.62 -1.45
CA LEU A 145 -1.24 12.83 -0.66
C LEU A 145 -1.89 12.53 0.71
N PHE A 146 -2.51 11.37 0.88
CA PHE A 146 -3.07 10.94 2.15
C PHE A 146 -2.12 9.98 2.88
N THR A 147 -1.64 8.96 2.18
CA THR A 147 -0.81 7.89 2.76
C THR A 147 0.50 8.42 3.35
N ILE A 148 1.20 9.34 2.67
CA ILE A 148 2.47 9.89 3.17
C ILE A 148 2.26 10.70 4.46
N PRO A 149 1.38 11.73 4.51
CA PRO A 149 1.13 12.45 5.76
C PRO A 149 0.56 11.55 6.86
N MET A 150 -0.34 10.63 6.54
CA MET A 150 -0.92 9.70 7.51
C MET A 150 0.16 8.82 8.16
N PHE A 151 1.10 8.30 7.36
CA PHE A 151 2.21 7.48 7.85
C PHE A 151 3.15 8.29 8.76
N ILE A 152 3.55 9.49 8.33
CA ILE A 152 4.42 10.39 9.12
C ILE A 152 3.71 10.88 10.39
N ALA A 153 2.47 11.35 10.28
CA ALA A 153 1.70 11.86 11.41
C ALA A 153 1.39 10.77 12.44
N SER A 154 1.19 9.53 12.01
CA SER A 154 1.02 8.40 12.93
C SER A 154 2.27 8.18 13.78
N LEU A 155 3.46 8.26 13.17
CA LEU A 155 4.72 8.10 13.88
C LEU A 155 4.98 9.28 14.84
N TYR A 156 5.02 10.50 14.31
CA TYR A 156 5.34 11.68 15.11
C TYR A 156 4.25 11.99 16.14
N GLY A 157 2.98 11.89 15.76
CA GLY A 157 1.86 12.15 16.66
C GLY A 157 1.80 11.17 17.82
N LEU A 158 2.19 9.92 17.61
CA LEU A 158 2.22 8.96 18.71
C LEU A 158 3.34 9.27 19.70
N TYR A 159 4.58 9.40 19.21
CA TYR A 159 5.77 9.43 20.05
C TYR A 159 6.18 10.82 20.57
N PHE A 160 5.78 11.91 19.90
CA PHE A 160 6.08 13.29 20.34
C PHE A 160 4.88 13.96 21.03
N THR A 161 3.85 13.19 21.38
CA THR A 161 2.72 13.66 22.17
C THR A 161 2.45 12.68 23.32
N PRO A 162 1.63 13.05 24.32
CA PRO A 162 1.25 12.13 25.40
C PRO A 162 0.42 10.91 24.94
N LEU A 163 0.09 10.79 23.64
CA LEU A 163 -0.73 9.71 23.12
C LEU A 163 -0.08 8.33 23.31
N PHE A 164 1.25 8.24 23.17
CA PHE A 164 1.96 6.99 23.42
C PHE A 164 1.74 6.52 24.86
N ASP A 165 2.08 7.37 25.83
CA ASP A 165 1.98 7.04 27.25
C ASP A 165 0.53 6.67 27.62
N PHE A 166 -0.45 7.44 27.14
CA PHE A 166 -1.87 7.15 27.34
C PHE A 166 -2.29 5.76 26.81
N LEU A 167 -1.81 5.36 25.64
CA LEU A 167 -2.15 4.05 25.08
C LEU A 167 -1.45 2.91 25.84
N MET A 168 -0.29 3.15 26.43
CA MET A 168 0.45 2.15 27.19
C MET A 168 -0.10 1.90 28.60
N GLU A 169 -0.94 2.80 29.13
CA GLU A 169 -1.59 2.64 30.45
C GLU A 169 -2.49 1.39 30.55
N SER A 170 -2.91 0.82 29.42
CA SER A 170 -3.79 -0.35 29.40
C SER A 170 -3.49 -1.32 28.27
N ALA A 171 -3.76 -2.60 28.51
CA ALA A 171 -3.66 -3.63 27.46
C ALA A 171 -4.55 -3.31 26.24
N ALA A 172 -5.71 -2.69 26.46
CA ALA A 172 -6.61 -2.27 25.38
C ALA A 172 -6.02 -1.12 24.54
N GLY A 173 -5.34 -0.16 25.17
CA GLY A 173 -4.65 0.91 24.48
C GLY A 173 -3.45 0.39 23.67
N HIS A 174 -2.65 -0.50 24.24
CA HIS A 174 -1.54 -1.15 23.52
C HIS A 174 -2.05 -1.98 22.33
N LEU A 175 -3.12 -2.76 22.51
CA LEU A 175 -3.79 -3.47 21.42
C LEU A 175 -4.24 -2.51 20.31
N ALA A 176 -4.87 -1.38 20.67
CA ALA A 176 -5.30 -0.38 19.71
C ALA A 176 -4.11 0.23 18.96
N MET A 177 -2.99 0.49 19.64
CA MET A 177 -1.74 0.96 19.04
C MET A 177 -1.19 -0.05 18.03
N MET A 178 -1.13 -1.34 18.38
CA MET A 178 -0.65 -2.40 17.51
C MET A 178 -1.54 -2.60 16.27
N LEU A 179 -2.87 -2.53 16.44
CA LEU A 179 -3.82 -2.57 15.33
C LEU A 179 -3.66 -1.35 14.41
N HIS A 180 -3.47 -0.16 14.98
CA HIS A 180 -3.22 1.07 14.23
C HIS A 180 -1.95 0.94 13.37
N PHE A 181 -0.84 0.47 13.95
CA PHE A 181 0.40 0.26 13.20
C PHE A 181 0.26 -0.71 12.04
N LEU A 182 -0.42 -1.84 12.27
CA LEU A 182 -0.71 -2.80 11.20
C LEU A 182 -1.56 -2.17 10.10
N ALA A 183 -2.61 -1.44 10.47
CA ALA A 183 -3.53 -0.80 9.53
C ALA A 183 -2.83 0.28 8.69
N ILE A 184 -2.05 1.16 9.33
CA ILE A 184 -1.27 2.20 8.68
C ILE A 184 -0.27 1.61 7.69
N GLY A 185 0.45 0.56 8.10
CA GLY A 185 1.37 -0.15 7.22
C GLY A 185 0.67 -0.79 6.02
N LEU A 186 -0.47 -1.45 6.23
CA LEU A 186 -1.26 -2.03 5.13
C LEU A 186 -1.74 -0.95 4.15
N VAL A 187 -2.27 0.17 4.64
CA VAL A 187 -2.76 1.28 3.81
C VAL A 187 -1.62 1.96 3.04
N PHE A 188 -0.46 2.16 3.67
CA PHE A 188 0.71 2.77 3.06
C PHE A 188 1.33 1.89 1.97
N PHE A 189 1.59 0.62 2.28
CA PHE A 189 2.27 -0.28 1.33
C PHE A 189 1.34 -0.80 0.23
N TRP A 190 0.02 -0.75 0.39
CA TRP A 190 -0.91 -1.30 -0.61
C TRP A 190 -0.77 -0.69 -2.03
N PRO A 191 -0.83 0.64 -2.23
CA PRO A 191 -0.62 1.24 -3.56
C PRO A 191 0.80 1.06 -4.10
N ILE A 192 1.81 1.04 -3.20
CA ILE A 192 3.23 0.88 -3.53
C ILE A 192 3.49 -0.53 -4.08
N MET A 193 3.05 -1.56 -3.36
CA MET A 193 3.19 -2.95 -3.80
C MET A 193 2.36 -3.20 -5.06
N GLY A 194 1.12 -2.70 -5.10
CA GLY A 194 0.24 -2.75 -6.26
C GLY A 194 0.01 -4.15 -6.83
N VAL A 195 0.13 -5.17 -5.98
CA VAL A 195 -0.19 -6.57 -6.28
C VAL A 195 -1.71 -6.76 -6.35
N ASP A 196 -2.42 -6.13 -5.41
CA ASP A 196 -3.87 -6.13 -5.31
C ASP A 196 -4.53 -4.97 -6.07
N PRO A 197 -5.80 -5.12 -6.50
CA PRO A 197 -6.49 -4.06 -7.23
C PRO A 197 -6.85 -2.89 -6.32
N GLY A 198 -6.38 -1.69 -6.66
CA GLY A 198 -6.80 -0.43 -6.06
C GLY A 198 -7.30 0.59 -7.09
N PRO A 199 -7.99 1.67 -6.66
CA PRO A 199 -8.54 2.70 -7.53
C PRO A 199 -7.45 3.55 -8.20
N HIS A 200 -6.30 3.70 -7.54
CA HIS A 200 -5.10 4.30 -8.09
C HIS A 200 -4.03 3.23 -8.28
N ARG A 201 -3.42 3.21 -9.47
CA ARG A 201 -2.24 2.39 -9.78
C ARG A 201 -1.11 3.32 -10.16
N PRO A 202 -0.40 3.91 -9.18
CA PRO A 202 0.74 4.76 -9.48
C PRO A 202 1.75 4.00 -10.36
N GLY A 203 2.36 4.71 -11.31
CA GLY A 203 3.46 4.16 -12.10
C GLY A 203 4.65 3.79 -11.22
N HIS A 204 5.56 2.96 -11.71
CA HIS A 204 6.69 2.47 -10.90
C HIS A 204 7.53 3.60 -10.29
N VAL A 205 7.80 4.67 -11.05
CA VAL A 205 8.56 5.83 -10.57
C VAL A 205 7.84 6.52 -9.40
N MET A 206 6.52 6.72 -9.49
CA MET A 206 5.77 7.36 -8.41
C MET A 206 5.80 6.50 -7.13
N ARG A 207 5.69 5.18 -7.24
CA ARG A 207 5.83 4.26 -6.09
C ARG A 207 7.20 4.34 -5.43
N MET A 208 8.26 4.49 -6.24
CA MET A 208 9.61 4.70 -5.72
C MET A 208 9.68 6.04 -4.99
N LEU A 209 9.16 7.12 -5.58
CA LEU A 209 9.12 8.43 -4.95
C LEU A 209 8.33 8.43 -3.63
N GLU A 210 7.21 7.69 -3.56
CA GLU A 210 6.43 7.51 -2.33
C GLU A 210 7.26 6.86 -1.21
N LEU A 211 8.01 5.79 -1.51
CA LEU A 211 8.95 5.19 -0.56
C LEU A 211 10.03 6.18 -0.14
N PHE A 212 10.68 6.83 -1.11
CA PHE A 212 11.74 7.81 -0.85
C PHE A 212 11.28 9.00 -0.03
N ALA A 213 10.05 9.48 -0.23
CA ALA A 213 9.51 10.63 0.48
C ALA A 213 9.42 10.40 1.99
N THR A 214 9.24 9.16 2.45
CA THR A 214 9.08 8.83 3.88
C THR A 214 10.39 8.51 4.60
N MET A 215 11.44 8.13 3.86
CA MET A 215 12.73 7.71 4.43
C MET A 215 13.40 8.78 5.30
N PRO A 216 13.50 10.07 4.88
CA PRO A 216 14.11 11.09 5.72
C PRO A 216 13.39 11.26 7.07
N PHE A 217 12.06 11.17 7.08
CA PHE A 217 11.28 11.35 8.29
C PHE A 217 11.50 10.21 9.30
N HIS A 218 11.70 8.97 8.83
CA HIS A 218 12.06 7.85 9.72
C HIS A 218 13.48 7.99 10.26
N ALA A 219 14.42 8.41 9.40
CA ALA A 219 15.79 8.68 9.83
C ALA A 219 15.84 9.80 10.88
N PHE A 220 15.15 10.93 10.64
CA PHE A 220 15.05 12.02 11.61
C PHE A 220 14.38 11.59 12.91
N PHE A 221 13.34 10.77 12.84
CA PHE A 221 12.70 10.19 14.02
C PHE A 221 13.70 9.38 14.87
N GLY A 222 14.43 8.44 14.25
CA GLY A 222 15.42 7.63 14.95
C GLY A 222 16.56 8.46 15.54
N ILE A 223 17.08 9.42 14.76
CA ILE A 223 18.11 10.36 15.23
C ILE A 223 17.60 11.20 16.40
N ALA A 224 16.37 11.69 16.37
CA ALA A 224 15.80 12.47 17.45
C ALA A 224 15.74 11.68 18.77
N LEU A 225 15.36 10.40 18.72
CA LEU A 225 15.39 9.51 19.88
C LEU A 225 16.82 9.30 20.40
N MET A 226 17.78 9.05 19.49
CA MET A 226 19.19 8.83 19.85
C MET A 226 19.87 10.09 20.43
N MET A 227 19.47 11.28 19.99
CA MET A 227 20.02 12.54 20.45
C MET A 227 19.33 13.09 21.71
N GLY A 228 18.22 12.50 22.13
CA GLY A 228 17.55 12.86 23.37
C GLY A 228 18.50 12.68 24.55
N THR A 229 18.56 13.67 25.45
CA THR A 229 19.42 13.63 26.65
C THR A 229 18.67 13.15 27.89
N SER A 230 17.36 12.91 27.76
CA SER A 230 16.49 12.33 28.77
C SER A 230 15.50 11.36 28.09
N PRO A 231 14.93 10.41 28.83
CA PRO A 231 13.82 9.60 28.34
C PRO A 231 12.69 10.50 27.81
N MET A 232 12.31 10.32 26.56
CA MET A 232 11.28 11.11 25.87
C MET A 232 9.87 10.58 26.12
N ILE A 233 9.77 9.33 26.54
CA ILE A 233 8.52 8.60 26.78
C ILE A 233 8.49 8.23 28.26
N ALA A 234 7.46 8.69 28.98
CA ALA A 234 7.36 8.50 30.42
C ALA A 234 7.22 7.02 30.80
N THR A 235 6.50 6.25 29.99
CA THR A 235 6.30 4.80 30.15
C THR A 235 7.61 4.03 30.33
N TYR A 236 8.68 4.46 29.66
CA TYR A 236 9.99 3.79 29.69
C TYR A 236 11.03 4.53 30.54
N ALA A 237 10.64 5.58 31.26
CA ALA A 237 11.56 6.37 32.06
C ALA A 237 12.05 5.63 33.32
N ASP A 238 11.29 4.65 33.81
CA ASP A 238 11.60 3.84 35.00
C ASP A 238 11.29 2.35 34.77
N PRO A 239 12.13 1.64 34.00
CA PRO A 239 11.94 0.23 33.70
C PRO A 239 12.17 -0.63 34.96
N PRO A 240 11.54 -1.83 35.05
CA PRO A 240 11.73 -2.73 36.18
C PRO A 240 13.20 -3.03 36.47
N ALA A 241 13.60 -2.88 37.74
CA ALA A 241 14.98 -3.07 38.19
C ALA A 241 15.55 -4.47 37.86
N SER A 242 14.68 -5.48 37.77
CA SER A 242 15.03 -6.85 37.37
C SER A 242 15.66 -6.95 35.98
N LEU A 243 15.41 -5.98 35.09
CA LEU A 243 15.96 -5.95 33.73
C LEU A 243 17.38 -5.40 33.70
N GLY A 244 17.77 -4.56 34.67
CA GLY A 244 19.09 -3.95 34.75
C GLY A 244 19.43 -3.06 33.55
N VAL A 245 18.44 -2.40 32.96
CA VAL A 245 18.56 -1.58 31.75
C VAL A 245 18.58 -0.10 32.11
N ASP A 246 19.51 0.66 31.51
CA ASP A 246 19.50 2.11 31.54
C ASP A 246 18.47 2.66 30.54
N PRO A 247 17.48 3.48 30.96
CA PRO A 247 16.43 4.00 30.10
C PRO A 247 16.95 4.76 28.87
N LEU A 248 18.03 5.52 29.05
CA LEU A 248 18.57 6.36 27.99
C LEU A 248 19.33 5.53 26.94
N ALA A 249 20.09 4.52 27.38
CA ALA A 249 20.69 3.53 26.50
C ALA A 249 19.61 2.76 25.71
N ASP A 250 18.51 2.36 26.35
CA ASP A 250 17.41 1.65 25.69
C ASP A 250 16.69 2.53 24.64
N GLN A 251 16.46 3.81 24.95
CA GLN A 251 15.96 4.78 23.97
C GLN A 251 16.91 4.97 22.79
N THR A 252 18.21 5.03 23.05
CA THR A 252 19.23 5.15 21.99
C THR A 252 19.21 3.92 21.08
N ALA A 253 19.07 2.72 21.66
CA ALA A 253 18.90 1.49 20.90
C ALA A 253 17.59 1.50 20.09
N ALA A 254 16.47 1.94 20.68
CA ALA A 254 15.19 2.10 19.99
C ALA A 254 15.32 3.04 18.78
N GLY A 255 15.96 4.21 18.94
CA GLY A 255 16.21 5.14 17.84
C GLY A 255 17.07 4.54 16.72
N GLY A 256 18.11 3.77 17.09
CA GLY A 256 18.93 3.01 16.14
C GLY A 256 18.14 1.94 15.37
N ILE A 257 17.24 1.22 16.05
CA ILE A 257 16.35 0.23 15.44
C ILE A 257 15.38 0.91 14.47
N ALA A 258 14.74 2.00 14.87
CA ALA A 258 13.81 2.75 14.02
C ALA A 258 14.49 3.23 12.73
N TRP A 259 15.74 3.69 12.84
CA TRP A 259 16.53 4.11 11.69
C TRP A 259 16.94 2.91 10.81
N ALA A 260 17.68 1.94 11.35
CA ALA A 260 18.26 0.84 10.58
C ALA A 260 17.21 -0.11 9.98
N PHE A 261 16.13 -0.39 10.71
CA PHE A 261 15.09 -1.29 10.23
C PHE A 261 14.34 -0.70 9.04
N SER A 262 14.23 0.63 8.93
CA SER A 262 13.53 1.27 7.82
C SER A 262 14.21 1.03 6.46
N GLU A 263 15.53 0.84 6.46
CA GLU A 263 16.33 0.74 5.23
C GLU A 263 16.19 -0.63 4.56
N ILE A 264 16.23 -1.73 5.31
CA ILE A 264 16.28 -3.09 4.74
C ILE A 264 15.02 -3.43 3.94
N PRO A 265 13.78 -3.35 4.49
CA PRO A 265 12.57 -3.66 3.74
C PRO A 265 12.37 -2.67 2.57
N THR A 266 12.69 -1.40 2.77
CA THR A 266 12.54 -0.36 1.74
C THR A 266 13.46 -0.63 0.56
N VAL A 267 14.72 -0.99 0.78
CA VAL A 267 15.67 -1.35 -0.27
C VAL A 267 15.20 -2.60 -1.03
N ILE A 268 14.70 -3.62 -0.32
CA ILE A 268 14.16 -4.84 -0.96
C ILE A 268 12.98 -4.49 -1.88
N VAL A 269 12.03 -3.69 -1.39
CA VAL A 269 10.87 -3.25 -2.19
C VAL A 269 11.33 -2.39 -3.37
N LEU A 270 12.28 -1.48 -3.16
CA LEU A 270 12.83 -0.63 -4.20
C LEU A 270 13.49 -1.44 -5.32
N ILE A 271 14.33 -2.43 -4.96
CA ILE A 271 14.94 -3.36 -5.93
C ILE A 271 13.85 -4.08 -6.72
N ALA A 272 12.82 -4.60 -6.04
CA ALA A 272 11.71 -5.28 -6.69
C ALA A 272 10.95 -4.34 -7.64
N LEU A 273 10.73 -3.07 -7.28
CA LEU A 273 10.09 -2.07 -8.13
C LEU A 273 10.95 -1.71 -9.35
N VAL A 274 12.27 -1.61 -9.19
CA VAL A 274 13.21 -1.33 -10.29
C VAL A 274 13.22 -2.49 -11.29
N ILE A 275 13.28 -3.74 -10.81
CA ILE A 275 13.19 -4.92 -11.67
C ILE A 275 11.85 -4.95 -12.42
N GLN A 276 10.74 -4.67 -11.73
CA GLN A 276 9.41 -4.63 -12.33
C GLN A 276 9.29 -3.52 -13.39
N TRP A 277 9.82 -2.34 -13.09
CA TRP A 277 9.85 -1.21 -14.00
C TRP A 277 10.65 -1.53 -15.25
N HIS A 278 11.87 -2.05 -15.09
CA HIS A 278 12.73 -2.42 -16.22
C HIS A 278 12.05 -3.47 -17.11
N ALA A 279 11.47 -4.51 -16.53
CA ALA A 279 10.73 -5.52 -17.28
C ALA A 279 9.47 -4.95 -17.97
N SER A 280 8.80 -3.97 -17.37
CA SER A 280 7.68 -3.26 -17.99
C SER A 280 8.12 -2.45 -19.21
N GLU A 281 9.20 -1.67 -19.08
CA GLU A 281 9.74 -0.85 -20.16
C GLU A 281 10.26 -1.71 -21.32
N GLN A 282 10.96 -2.81 -21.05
CA GLN A 282 11.37 -3.77 -22.10
C GLN A 282 10.17 -4.32 -22.88
N ARG A 283 9.06 -4.64 -22.18
CA ARG A 283 7.83 -5.11 -22.84
C ARG A 283 7.15 -4.01 -23.66
N ARG A 284 7.21 -2.76 -23.18
CA ARG A 284 6.69 -1.60 -23.90
C ARG A 284 7.49 -1.32 -25.17
N ALA A 285 8.82 -1.28 -25.07
CA ALA A 285 9.73 -1.15 -26.20
C ALA A 285 9.48 -2.22 -27.27
N ARG A 286 9.50 -3.51 -26.90
CA ARG A 286 9.21 -4.63 -27.82
C ARG A 286 7.82 -4.57 -28.47
N ARG A 287 6.83 -3.94 -27.82
CA ARG A 287 5.50 -3.73 -28.42
C ARG A 287 5.52 -2.58 -29.42
N SER A 288 6.26 -1.51 -29.11
CA SER A 288 6.48 -0.37 -30.00
C SER A 288 7.22 -0.80 -31.26
N ASP A 289 8.32 -1.54 -31.13
CA ASP A 289 9.10 -2.03 -32.27
C ASP A 289 8.24 -2.90 -33.19
N ARG A 290 7.48 -3.85 -32.63
CA ARG A 290 6.55 -4.70 -33.41
C ARG A 290 5.39 -3.94 -34.05
N ALA A 291 5.06 -2.75 -33.57
CA ALA A 291 4.05 -1.89 -34.18
C ALA A 291 4.67 -1.06 -35.31
N ALA A 292 5.90 -0.57 -35.11
CA ALA A 292 6.70 0.12 -36.12
C ALA A 292 6.98 -0.80 -37.33
N ASP A 293 7.41 -2.03 -37.09
CA ASP A 293 7.62 -3.06 -38.13
C ASP A 293 6.36 -3.35 -38.96
N ARG A 294 5.17 -3.26 -38.34
CA ARG A 294 3.88 -3.49 -39.03
C ARG A 294 3.38 -2.28 -39.79
N ASN A 295 3.62 -1.09 -39.26
CA ASN A 295 3.12 0.16 -39.81
C ASN A 295 4.11 0.83 -40.77
N GLY A 296 5.31 0.24 -40.96
CA GLY A 296 6.35 0.73 -41.85
C GLY A 296 6.87 2.11 -41.43
N ASP A 297 7.10 2.33 -40.13
CA ASP A 297 7.63 3.58 -39.57
C ASP A 297 6.80 4.85 -39.85
N ARG A 298 5.54 4.73 -40.30
CA ARG A 298 4.65 5.87 -40.58
C ARG A 298 4.53 6.90 -39.46
N GLU A 299 4.58 6.47 -38.19
CA GLU A 299 4.58 7.39 -37.04
C GLU A 299 5.88 8.20 -36.94
N LEU A 300 7.04 7.57 -37.22
CA LEU A 300 8.34 8.25 -37.26
C LEU A 300 8.41 9.22 -38.44
N GLU A 301 7.88 8.84 -39.61
CA GLU A 301 7.79 9.71 -40.78
C GLU A 301 6.89 10.93 -40.50
N ALA A 302 5.71 10.72 -39.91
CA ALA A 302 4.80 11.80 -39.52
C ALA A 302 5.42 12.73 -38.47
N TYR A 303 6.16 12.18 -37.51
CA TYR A 303 6.89 12.95 -36.50
C TYR A 303 8.03 13.76 -37.10
N ASN A 304 8.82 13.17 -38.02
CA ASN A 304 9.87 13.87 -38.75
C ASN A 304 9.30 14.99 -39.63
N ALA A 305 8.15 14.78 -40.29
CA ALA A 305 7.44 15.80 -41.05
C ALA A 305 6.96 16.95 -40.16
N TYR A 306 6.47 16.65 -38.96
CA TYR A 306 6.13 17.67 -37.96
C TYR A 306 7.36 18.46 -37.49
N LEU A 307 8.48 17.81 -37.15
CA LEU A 307 9.72 18.48 -36.78
C LEU A 307 10.26 19.36 -37.94
N ALA A 308 10.14 18.91 -39.18
CA ALA A 308 10.47 19.70 -40.36
C ALA A 308 9.59 20.96 -40.45
N SER A 309 8.29 20.84 -40.18
CA SER A 309 7.35 21.96 -40.16
C SER A 309 7.67 23.00 -39.08
N LEU A 310 8.27 22.60 -37.95
CA LEU A 310 8.73 23.52 -36.90
C LEU A 310 10.04 24.25 -37.28
N ARG A 311 10.89 23.64 -38.12
CA ARG A 311 12.11 24.27 -38.65
C ARG A 311 11.79 25.28 -39.74
N THR A 312 10.78 25.01 -40.56
CA THR A 312 10.18 26.00 -41.44
C THR A 312 9.20 26.86 -40.63
N GLY A 313 9.72 27.81 -39.84
CA GLY A 313 8.89 28.89 -39.29
C GLY A 313 8.04 29.53 -40.39
N PRO A 314 6.87 30.14 -40.07
CA PRO A 314 5.85 30.47 -41.06
C PRO A 314 6.45 31.27 -42.22
N SER A 315 6.64 30.59 -43.34
CA SER A 315 7.17 31.20 -44.55
C SER A 315 6.12 32.18 -45.05
N THR A 316 6.42 33.47 -44.95
CA THR A 316 5.74 34.56 -45.65
C THR A 316 5.95 34.41 -47.16
N ALA A 317 5.34 33.39 -47.76
CA ALA A 317 5.39 33.13 -49.19
C ALA A 317 3.99 32.85 -49.71
N GLY A 318 3.37 33.91 -50.23
CA GLY A 318 2.29 33.89 -51.22
C GLY A 318 1.02 33.13 -50.85
N ARG A 319 0.03 33.82 -50.27
CA ARG A 319 -1.38 33.37 -50.36
C ARG A 319 -1.77 33.22 -51.83
N PRO A 320 -2.19 32.04 -52.32
CA PRO A 320 -2.93 31.96 -53.56
C PRO A 320 -4.32 32.60 -53.32
N ARG A 321 -4.71 33.51 -54.21
CA ARG A 321 -6.08 34.04 -54.29
C ARG A 321 -7.04 32.86 -54.47
N ALA A 322 -7.88 32.60 -53.47
CA ALA A 322 -9.05 31.74 -53.63
C ALA A 322 -10.09 32.55 -54.42
N ASP A 323 -10.35 32.15 -55.67
CA ASP A 323 -11.55 32.54 -56.38
C ASP A 323 -12.76 31.98 -55.63
N LEU A 324 -13.60 32.87 -55.11
CA LEU A 324 -14.89 32.54 -54.50
C LEU A 324 -15.97 32.55 -55.58
N PRO A 325 -16.69 31.45 -55.85
CA PRO A 325 -17.92 31.51 -56.63
C PRO A 325 -19.06 32.03 -55.74
N GLY A 326 -19.60 33.19 -56.15
CA GLY A 326 -21.03 33.51 -56.14
C GLY A 326 -21.81 33.29 -54.84
N THR A 327 -21.95 34.36 -54.07
CA THR A 327 -23.06 34.56 -53.14
C THR A 327 -24.39 34.59 -53.89
N ASP A 328 -25.36 33.77 -53.52
CA ASP A 328 -26.77 34.13 -53.70
C ASP A 328 -27.62 33.70 -52.50
N ARG A 329 -28.68 34.49 -52.32
CA ARG A 329 -29.31 34.96 -51.09
C ARG A 329 -30.15 33.94 -50.32
N ALA A 330 -30.27 34.23 -49.02
CA ALA A 330 -31.22 33.68 -48.07
C ALA A 330 -32.70 33.94 -48.42
N ARG A 331 -33.61 33.00 -48.11
CA ARG A 331 -34.81 33.16 -47.23
C ARG A 331 -35.70 31.89 -47.12
N PRO A 332 -36.71 31.81 -46.22
CA PRO A 332 -36.80 30.76 -45.18
C PRO A 332 -38.06 29.86 -45.26
N LEU A 333 -38.15 28.98 -44.25
CA LEU A 333 -39.22 28.02 -43.91
C LEU A 333 -40.67 28.45 -44.21
N GLY A 334 -41.46 27.54 -44.79
CA GLY A 334 -42.93 27.58 -44.74
C GLY A 334 -43.65 26.71 -45.77
N GLN A 335 -44.26 25.61 -45.29
CA GLN A 335 -45.53 24.99 -45.75
C GLN A 335 -45.78 24.71 -47.25
N ARG A 336 -46.01 23.43 -47.57
CA ARG A 336 -47.13 22.82 -48.34
C ARG A 336 -46.69 21.40 -48.72
N ALA A 337 -47.16 20.32 -48.08
CA ALA A 337 -48.47 19.70 -48.23
C ALA A 337 -48.88 19.51 -49.69
N GLU A 338 -49.16 18.25 -50.06
CA GLU A 338 -49.82 17.79 -51.29
C GLU A 338 -48.98 17.99 -52.58
N GLN A 339 -48.75 17.02 -53.45
CA GLN A 339 -49.64 15.96 -53.91
C GLN A 339 -48.86 15.05 -54.89
N ARG A 340 -49.28 13.78 -55.00
CA ARG A 340 -49.13 12.89 -56.17
C ARG A 340 -47.68 12.43 -56.48
N GLY A 341 -47.36 11.14 -56.48
CA GLY A 341 -48.15 10.01 -56.95
C GLY A 341 -47.46 9.42 -58.18
N ALA A 342 -46.62 8.42 -57.96
CA ALA A 342 -46.17 7.39 -58.90
C ALA A 342 -45.35 6.41 -58.05
N GLY A 343 -45.72 5.16 -57.82
CA GLY A 343 -46.42 4.25 -58.71
C GLY A 343 -45.46 3.12 -59.06
N HIS A 344 -45.79 1.90 -58.59
CA HIS A 344 -45.54 0.61 -59.26
C HIS A 344 -44.06 0.14 -59.39
N LEU A 345 -43.63 -1.11 -59.19
CA LEU A 345 -44.13 -2.49 -59.00
C LEU A 345 -42.95 -3.26 -58.34
N GLY A 346 -43.08 -4.40 -57.67
CA GLY A 346 -44.17 -5.34 -57.44
C GLY A 346 -43.69 -6.46 -56.53
#